data_AF-A0A1G3XVX7-F1
#
_entry.id   AF-A0A1G3XVX7-F1
#
_cell.length_a   1.000
_cell.length_b   1.000
_cell.length_c   1.000
_cell.angle_alpha   90.00
_cell.angle_beta   90.00
_cell.angle_gamma   90.00
#
_symmetry.space_group_name_H-M   'P 1'
#
loop_
_entity.id
_entity.type
_entity.pdbx_description
1 polymer ?
#
loop_
_entity_poly.entity_id
_entity_poly.type
_entity_poly.pdbx_seq_one_letter_code
_entity_poly.pdbx_strand_id
1 'polypeptide(L)'
;MKNGNAGKIISILQLVPVIIVWSIALGFTTFIIYIINLSNALEDKPSIAVGISLVAIPLLWTMASVLTYVFVGLKRGRKKEGG
;
A
#
# COMPACT_ATOMS: atom_id res chain seq x y z
N MET A 1 30.31 0.98 19.04
CA MET A 1 29.74 2.18 18.40
C MET A 1 29.09 1.79 17.07
N LYS A 2 27.78 1.56 17.03
CA LYS A 2 27.06 1.20 15.80
C LYS A 2 26.87 2.47 14.98
N ASN A 3 27.57 2.57 13.86
CA ASN A 3 27.62 3.74 12.99
C ASN A 3 26.22 4.32 12.74
N GLY A 4 25.91 5.50 13.30
CA GLY A 4 24.58 6.11 13.25
C GLY A 4 24.07 6.36 11.82
N ASN A 5 24.99 6.41 10.85
CA ASN A 5 24.67 6.52 9.44
C ASN A 5 24.09 5.23 8.85
N ALA A 6 24.57 4.04 9.27
CA ALA A 6 24.07 2.76 8.76
C ALA A 6 22.61 2.51 9.17
N GLY A 7 22.24 2.85 10.41
CA GLY A 7 20.86 2.73 10.90
C GLY A 7 19.89 3.69 10.18
N LYS A 8 20.36 4.89 9.82
CA LYS A 8 19.59 5.85 9.01
C LYS A 8 19.40 5.35 7.58
N ILE A 9 20.44 4.82 6.93
CA ILE A 9 20.37 4.29 5.57
C ILE A 9 19.40 3.10 5.49
N ILE A 10 19.48 2.15 6.43
CA ILE A 10 18.55 1.00 6.48
C ILE A 10 17.10 1.48 6.67
N SER A 11 16.89 2.51 7.49
CA SER A 11 15.54 3.07 7.72
C SER A 11 14.97 3.76 6.48
N ILE A 12 15.81 4.47 5.71
CA ILE A 12 15.40 5.11 4.45
C ILE A 12 15.12 4.03 3.40
N LEU A 13 15.98 3.02 3.29
CA LEU A 13 15.81 1.91 2.36
C LEU A 13 14.52 1.10 2.65
N GLN A 14 14.11 1.01 3.92
CA GLN A 14 12.83 0.40 4.32
C GLN A 14 11.61 1.28 4.03
N LEU A 15 11.77 2.60 3.88
CA LEU A 15 10.67 3.51 3.54
C LEU A 15 10.25 3.36 2.08
N VAL A 16 11.22 3.12 1.19
CA VAL A 16 11.02 2.95 -0.26
C VAL A 16 9.95 1.90 -0.60
N PRO A 17 10.01 0.64 -0.11
CA PRO A 17 8.99 -0.35 -0.41
C PRO A 17 7.60 0.02 0.13
N VAL A 18 7.53 0.69 1.29
CA VAL A 18 6.25 1.16 1.84
C VAL A 18 5.61 2.18 0.89
N ILE A 19 6.39 3.15 0.41
CA ILE A 19 5.92 4.16 -0.55
C ILE A 19 5.47 3.48 -1.84
N ILE A 20 6.25 2.53 -2.38
CA ILE A 20 5.90 1.81 -3.61
C ILE A 20 4.56 1.08 -3.44
N VAL A 21 4.38 0.34 -2.34
CA VAL A 21 3.14 -0.40 -2.07
C VAL A 21 1.93 0.54 -1.98
N TRP A 22 2.06 1.66 -1.26
CA TRP A 22 0.97 2.63 -1.17
C TRP A 22 0.69 3.34 -2.49
N SER A 23 1.71 3.67 -3.28
CA SER A 23 1.53 4.23 -4.62
C SER A 23 0.79 3.28 -5.55
N ILE A 24 1.09 1.98 -5.49
CA ILE A 24 0.37 0.96 -6.27
C ILE A 24 -1.09 0.86 -5.77
N ALA A 25 -1.32 0.77 -4.47
CA ALA A 25 -2.66 0.68 -3.90
C ALA A 25 -3.54 1.88 -4.29
N LEU A 26 -3.01 3.10 -4.17
CA LEU A 26 -3.69 4.32 -4.57
C LEU A 26 -3.90 4.39 -6.09
N GLY A 27 -2.88 4.03 -6.88
CA GLY A 27 -2.96 3.99 -8.34
C GLY A 27 -4.08 3.06 -8.83
N PHE A 28 -4.12 1.83 -8.30
CA PHE A 28 -5.19 0.88 -8.62
C PHE A 28 -6.56 1.35 -8.13
N THR A 29 -6.63 1.99 -6.95
CA THR A 29 -7.89 2.57 -6.45
C THR A 29 -8.43 3.61 -7.43
N THR A 30 -7.59 4.57 -7.85
CA THR A 30 -7.97 5.60 -8.83
C THR A 30 -8.35 4.98 -10.17
N PHE A 31 -7.61 3.98 -10.63
CA PHE A 31 -7.91 3.27 -11.88
C PHE A 31 -9.27 2.58 -11.83
N ILE A 32 -9.59 1.90 -10.73
CA ILE A 32 -10.88 1.24 -10.56
C ILE A 32 -12.02 2.25 -10.54
N ILE A 33 -11.87 3.36 -9.82
CA ILE A 33 -12.86 4.45 -9.80
C ILE A 33 -13.07 5.01 -11.22
N TYR A 34 -11.99 5.20 -11.98
CA TYR A 34 -12.06 5.65 -13.37
C TYR A 34 -12.87 4.68 -14.24
N ILE A 35 -12.60 3.37 -14.14
CA ILE A 35 -13.33 2.34 -14.90
C ILE A 35 -14.81 2.30 -14.49
N ILE A 36 -15.13 2.43 -13.20
CA ILE A 36 -16.53 2.51 -12.73
C ILE A 36 -17.25 3.69 -13.37
N ASN A 37 -16.63 4.87 -13.34
CA ASN A 37 -17.21 6.08 -13.93
C ASN A 37 -17.37 5.95 -15.44
N LEU A 38 -16.38 5.36 -16.13
CA LEU A 38 -16.43 5.13 -17.56
C LEU A 38 -17.54 4.13 -17.94
N SER A 39 -17.67 3.03 -17.20
CA SER A 39 -18.72 2.03 -17.42
C SER A 39 -20.11 2.65 -17.23
N ASN A 40 -20.29 3.48 -16.20
CA ASN A 40 -21.55 4.19 -15.96
C ASN A 40 -21.86 5.21 -17.08
N ALA A 41 -20.85 5.93 -17.56
CA ALA A 41 -21.02 6.92 -18.63
C ALA A 41 -21.40 6.30 -19.98
N LEU A 42 -21.00 5.04 -20.21
CA LEU A 42 -21.31 4.28 -21.43
C LEU A 42 -22.67 3.56 -21.37
N GLU A 43 -23.45 3.76 -20.29
CA GLU A 43 -24.70 3.02 -20.00
C GLU A 43 -24.52 1.49 -20.05
N ASP A 44 -23.27 1.03 -19.88
CA ASP A 44 -22.97 -0.38 -19.92
C ASP A 44 -23.48 -0.99 -18.61
N LYS A 45 -24.29 -2.05 -18.70
CA LYS A 45 -24.86 -2.69 -17.50
C LYS A 45 -23.71 -3.00 -16.55
N PRO A 46 -23.74 -2.56 -15.27
CA PRO A 46 -22.65 -2.79 -14.35
C PRO A 46 -22.33 -4.27 -14.32
N SER A 47 -21.23 -4.63 -14.96
CA SER A 47 -20.89 -6.03 -15.19
C SER A 47 -20.28 -6.61 -13.92
N ILE A 48 -20.19 -7.93 -13.84
CA ILE A 48 -19.49 -8.64 -12.75
C ILE A 48 -18.07 -8.10 -12.57
N ALA A 49 -17.42 -7.62 -13.64
CA ALA A 49 -16.08 -7.03 -13.58
C ALA A 49 -16.03 -5.74 -12.74
N VAL A 50 -17.08 -4.92 -12.77
CA VAL A 50 -17.20 -3.72 -11.92
C VAL A 50 -17.32 -4.11 -10.45
N GLY A 51 -18.15 -5.12 -10.15
CA GLY A 51 -18.30 -5.65 -8.79
C GLY A 51 -17.01 -6.23 -8.20
N ILE A 52 -16.26 -7.01 -8.99
CA ILE A 52 -14.96 -7.57 -8.58
C ILE A 52 -13.95 -6.44 -8.29
N SER A 53 -13.92 -5.42 -9.14
CA SER A 53 -13.03 -4.27 -8.97
C SER A 53 -13.33 -3.51 -7.67
N LEU A 54 -14.61 -3.40 -7.29
CA LEU A 54 -15.03 -2.73 -6.06
C LEU A 54 -14.54 -3.46 -4.79
N VAL A 55 -14.49 -4.80 -4.81
CA VAL A 55 -13.93 -5.63 -3.72
C VAL A 55 -12.39 -5.60 -3.71
N ALA A 56 -11.75 -5.35 -4.85
CA ALA A 56 -10.30 -5.27 -4.93
C ALA A 56 -9.72 -4.08 -4.16
N ILE A 57 -10.44 -2.94 -4.10
CA ILE A 57 -9.99 -1.74 -3.35
C ILE A 57 -9.72 -2.05 -1.86
N PRO A 58 -10.69 -2.54 -1.07
CA PRO A 58 -10.46 -2.81 0.35
C PRO A 58 -9.41 -3.92 0.57
N LEU A 59 -9.31 -4.90 -0.33
CA LEU A 59 -8.25 -5.93 -0.26
C LEU A 59 -6.86 -5.32 -0.43
N LEU A 60 -6.65 -4.49 -1.46
CA LEU A 60 -5.38 -3.81 -1.71
C LEU A 60 -4.98 -2.92 -0.52
N TRP A 61 -5.94 -2.17 0.02
CA TRP A 61 -5.72 -1.34 1.20
C TRP A 61 -5.37 -2.14 2.44
N THR A 62 -6.04 -3.27 2.66
CA THR A 62 -5.74 -4.19 3.77
C THR A 62 -4.32 -4.74 3.65
N MET A 63 -3.92 -5.21 2.46
CA MET A 63 -2.57 -5.71 2.22
C MET A 63 -1.52 -4.63 2.45
N ALA A 64 -1.71 -3.43 1.89
CA ALA A 64 -0.80 -2.29 2.09
C ALA A 64 -0.67 -1.92 3.57
N SER A 65 -1.78 -1.95 4.31
CA SER A 65 -1.83 -1.65 5.74
C SER A 65 -1.11 -2.70 6.57
N VAL A 66 -1.36 -3.98 6.33
CA VAL A 66 -0.69 -5.09 7.04
C VAL A 66 0.82 -5.05 6.81
N LEU A 67 1.26 -4.85 5.56
CA LEU A 67 2.68 -4.71 5.25
C LEU A 67 3.29 -3.52 6.01
N THR A 68 2.64 -2.35 5.94
CA THR A 68 3.09 -1.16 6.67
C THR A 68 3.19 -1.41 8.16
N TYR A 69 2.20 -2.07 8.75
CA TYR A 69 2.19 -2.44 10.16
C TYR A 69 3.37 -3.35 10.52
N VAL A 70 3.62 -4.40 9.73
CA VAL A 70 4.76 -5.30 9.92
C VAL A 70 6.07 -4.53 9.83
N PHE A 71 6.25 -3.67 8.83
CA PHE A 71 7.46 -2.85 8.69
C PHE A 71 7.67 -1.90 9.88
N VAL A 72 6.61 -1.23 10.35
CA VAL A 72 6.66 -0.35 11.53
C VAL A 72 6.94 -1.16 12.80
N GLY A 73 6.34 -2.33 12.95
CA GLY A 73 6.54 -3.25 14.07
C GLY A 73 7.99 -3.73 14.15
N LEU A 74 8.57 -4.17 13.03
CA LEU A 74 9.98 -4.56 12.93
C LEU A 74 10.92 -3.41 13.30
N LYS A 75 10.61 -2.18 12.87
CA LYS A 75 11.39 -0.98 13.21
C LYS A 75 11.34 -0.67 14.71
N ARG A 76 10.17 -0.83 15.35
CA ARG A 76 10.00 -0.60 16.79
C ARG A 76 10.70 -1.67 17.64
N GLY A 77 10.67 -2.94 17.23
CA GLY A 77 11.38 -4.03 17.90
C GLY A 77 12.89 -3.78 17.98
N ARG A 78 13.52 -3.43 16.85
CA ARG A 78 14.97 -3.10 16.81
C ARG A 78 15.37 -1.91 17.69
N LYS A 79 14.46 -0.96 17.94
CA LYS A 79 14.74 0.20 18.81
C LYS A 79 14.72 -0.18 20.29
N LYS A 80 13.91 -1.16 20.69
CA LYS A 80 13.80 -1.62 22.09
C LYS A 80 14.94 -2.53 22.53
N GLU A 81 15.53 -3.31 21.63
CA GLU A 81 16.63 -4.24 21.95
C GLU A 81 18.02 -3.59 21.89
N GLY A 82 18.12 -2.34 21.44
CA GLY A 82 19.39 -1.63 21.23
C GLY A 82 19.59 -0.38 22.10
N GLY A 83 18.78 -0.18 23.13
CA GLY A 83 18.93 0.87 24.16
C GLY A 83 19.07 0.24 25.53
#